data_AF-A0A453LLE8-F1
#
_entry.id   AF-A0A453LLE8-F1
#
_cell.length_a   1.000
_cell.length_b   1.000
_cell.length_c   1.000
_cell.angle_alpha   90.00
_cell.angle_beta   90.00
_cell.angle_gamma   90.00
#
_symmetry.space_group_name_H-M   'P 1'
#
loop_
_entity.id
_entity.type
_entity.pdbx_description
1 polymer ?
#
loop_
_entity_poly.entity_id
_entity_poly.type
_entity_poly.pdbx_seq_one_letter_code
_entity_poly.pdbx_strand_id
1 'polypeptide(L)'
;MRRLRRCLQHWMIRSLGYWNPRNSRVCGKSGTQGALTGVGLSIGYPLALNGSPAGLSVMSAAPGGPAEKAGIMSGDVILAIDDTSAQDMDIYDAADRLQGPEGSSIDLTILSGADTRHVVLKRERYTLNPVRSRMCEIPGSEDSSKIGYIKLTTFNQNAAGSVKEAIKKLRENNVKAFVLDLRNNSGGLFPEGIEIAKIWMDKGVIVYICDSRGVRDIYEADGASTVAASEPLVVLVNKGTASASEILAGALKDNKRAVVYGEPTYGKGQDPVGVCTV
;
A
#
# COMPACT_ATOMS: atom_id res chain seq x y z
N MET A 1 48.68 7.16 13.69
CA MET A 1 48.22 8.46 13.12
C MET A 1 46.77 8.27 12.73
N ARG A 2 45.79 8.68 13.53
CA ARG A 2 45.30 10.07 13.58
C ARG A 2 45.07 10.61 12.17
N ARG A 3 43.82 10.47 11.71
CA ARG A 3 43.05 11.34 10.79
C ARG A 3 41.81 10.54 10.32
N LEU A 4 41.10 9.87 11.22
CA LEU A 4 39.79 10.33 11.71
C LEU A 4 39.61 11.86 11.80
N ARG A 5 38.46 12.32 11.31
CA ARG A 5 37.83 13.65 11.46
C ARG A 5 38.44 14.82 10.67
N ARG A 6 37.78 15.20 9.56
CA ARG A 6 37.16 16.53 9.32
C ARG A 6 36.83 16.71 7.83
N CYS A 7 35.70 17.36 7.58
CA CYS A 7 35.11 17.75 6.28
C CYS A 7 34.48 16.57 5.52
N LEU A 8 33.18 16.30 5.61
CA LEU A 8 32.05 17.22 5.43
C LEU A 8 30.87 16.87 6.37
N GLN A 9 30.89 17.47 7.57
CA GLN A 9 29.67 18.05 8.12
C GLN A 9 29.55 19.41 7.43
N HIS A 10 28.54 19.58 6.59
CA HIS A 10 27.76 20.80 6.38
C HIS A 10 26.77 20.45 5.28
N TRP A 11 25.58 19.98 5.67
CA TRP A 11 24.27 20.37 5.12
C TRP A 11 23.17 19.60 5.92
N MET A 12 22.75 20.26 7.01
CA MET A 12 21.46 20.21 7.73
C MET A 12 20.63 18.91 7.69
N ILE A 13 20.54 18.13 8.77
CA ILE A 13 19.59 18.30 9.90
C ILE A 13 18.48 19.34 9.66
N ARG A 14 17.27 18.86 9.33
CA ARG A 14 15.99 19.36 9.86
C ARG A 14 14.89 18.30 9.66
N SER A 15 14.76 17.38 10.61
CA SER A 15 13.46 16.84 11.09
C SER A 15 13.68 15.98 12.34
N LEU A 16 14.13 16.60 13.43
CA LEU A 16 13.95 16.01 14.76
C LEU A 16 12.49 16.27 15.16
N GLY A 17 11.62 15.31 14.84
CA GLY A 17 10.32 15.21 15.50
C GLY A 17 10.51 14.59 16.88
N TYR A 18 10.16 15.34 17.93
CA TYR A 18 10.17 14.86 19.30
C TYR A 18 9.31 13.59 19.44
N TRP A 19 9.92 12.51 19.94
CA TRP A 19 9.21 11.29 20.31
C TRP A 19 8.41 11.54 21.60
N ASN A 20 7.09 11.71 21.49
CA ASN A 20 6.19 11.88 22.64
C ASN A 20 5.63 10.50 23.06
N PRO A 21 5.92 10.00 24.28
CA PRO A 21 5.49 8.69 24.75
C PRO A 21 3.97 8.48 24.79
N ARG A 22 3.16 9.55 24.75
CA ARG A 22 1.69 9.44 24.71
C ARG A 22 1.14 9.00 23.34
N ASN A 23 1.92 9.14 22.26
CA ASN A 23 1.54 8.72 20.89
C ASN A 23 1.82 7.24 20.57
N SER A 24 2.43 6.50 21.49
CA SER A 24 2.76 5.07 21.31
C SER A 24 1.54 4.16 21.14
N ARG A 25 0.33 4.62 21.52
CA ARG A 25 -0.92 3.85 21.37
C ARG A 25 -1.56 3.94 19.98
N VAL A 26 -1.14 4.88 19.12
CA VAL A 26 -1.85 5.19 17.86
C VAL A 26 -1.13 4.62 16.61
N CYS A 27 0.18 4.34 16.67
CA CYS A 27 0.91 3.68 15.56
C CYS A 27 0.55 2.20 15.33
N GLY A 28 -0.45 1.65 16.03
CA GLY A 28 -0.80 0.22 15.97
C GLY A 28 -2.27 -0.09 15.66
N LYS A 29 -3.14 0.90 15.36
CA LYS A 29 -4.59 0.64 15.26
C LYS A 29 -5.32 1.19 14.03
N SER A 30 -4.66 1.95 13.17
CA SER A 30 -5.34 2.52 12.00
C SER A 30 -5.06 1.67 10.75
N GLY A 31 -6.00 0.76 10.44
CA GLY A 31 -6.25 0.28 9.09
C GLY A 31 -5.46 -0.91 8.54
N THR A 32 -4.82 -1.72 9.37
CA THR A 32 -4.21 -2.98 8.90
C THR A 32 -5.08 -4.22 9.12
N GLN A 33 -6.14 -4.12 9.94
CA GLN A 33 -7.16 -5.15 9.99
C GLN A 33 -8.00 -5.06 8.71
N GLY A 34 -8.12 -6.15 7.95
CA GLY A 34 -8.56 -6.17 6.54
C GLY A 34 -9.96 -5.61 6.25
N ALA A 35 -10.68 -5.16 7.28
CA ALA A 35 -11.92 -4.42 7.17
C ALA A 35 -11.83 -3.10 7.95
N LEU A 36 -12.01 -2.00 7.23
CA LEU A 36 -12.20 -0.68 7.81
C LEU A 36 -13.70 -0.42 7.93
N THR A 37 -14.16 0.06 9.09
CA THR A 37 -15.53 0.54 9.26
C THR A 37 -15.51 2.06 9.21
N GLY A 38 -16.13 2.62 8.18
CA GLY A 38 -16.12 4.06 7.92
C GLY A 38 -16.70 4.36 6.55
N VAL A 39 -16.32 5.49 5.97
CA VAL A 39 -16.89 5.93 4.68
C VAL A 39 -16.03 5.63 3.45
N GLY A 40 -14.80 5.15 3.61
CA GLY A 40 -13.96 4.78 2.47
C GLY A 40 -13.27 5.96 1.79
N LEU A 41 -12.81 6.96 2.54
CA LEU A 41 -12.05 8.09 2.01
C LEU A 41 -10.58 8.02 2.43
N SER A 42 -9.69 8.27 1.46
CA SER A 42 -8.32 8.70 1.72
C SER A 42 -8.27 10.21 1.58
N ILE A 43 -7.78 10.87 2.61
CA ILE A 43 -7.73 12.33 2.73
C ILE A 43 -6.28 12.80 2.79
N GLY A 44 -6.05 14.07 2.44
CA GLY A 44 -4.77 14.72 2.47
C GLY A 44 -4.93 16.22 2.66
N TYR A 45 -3.82 16.92 2.93
CA TYR A 45 -3.83 18.37 2.87
C TYR A 45 -3.93 18.83 1.41
N PRO A 46 -4.70 19.89 1.10
CA PRO A 46 -4.81 20.40 -0.26
C PRO A 46 -3.44 20.80 -0.80
N LEU A 47 -3.16 20.43 -2.06
CA LEU A 47 -1.99 20.91 -2.79
C LEU A 47 -2.24 22.39 -3.09
N ALA A 48 -1.53 23.27 -2.38
CA ALA A 48 -1.76 24.71 -2.45
C ALA A 48 -1.62 25.24 -3.90
N LEU A 49 -2.74 25.68 -4.47
CA LEU A 49 -2.82 26.55 -5.63
C LEU A 49 -3.71 27.74 -5.21
N ASN A 50 -3.07 28.77 -4.66
CA ASN A 50 -3.66 30.07 -4.30
C ASN A 50 -4.71 30.07 -3.17
N GLY A 51 -4.26 30.33 -1.94
CA GLY A 51 -5.12 30.69 -0.80
C GLY A 51 -5.19 29.63 0.30
N SER A 52 -5.65 30.05 1.48
CA SER A 52 -5.79 29.21 2.69
C SER A 52 -6.53 27.91 2.39
N PRO A 53 -6.16 26.78 3.02
CA PRO A 53 -6.89 25.53 2.85
C PRO A 53 -8.35 25.75 3.24
N ALA A 54 -9.29 25.44 2.35
CA ALA A 54 -10.73 25.50 2.63
C ALA A 54 -11.23 24.26 3.39
N GLY A 55 -10.36 23.26 3.61
CA GLY A 55 -10.70 21.96 4.16
C GLY A 55 -9.65 20.89 3.83
N LEU A 56 -10.04 19.62 3.96
CA LEU A 56 -9.21 18.46 3.67
C LEU A 56 -9.49 17.93 2.26
N SER A 57 -8.45 17.65 1.48
CA SER A 57 -8.60 17.18 0.10
C SER A 57 -8.82 15.67 0.05
N VAL A 58 -9.77 15.22 -0.76
CA VAL A 58 -9.99 13.81 -1.06
C VAL A 58 -8.94 13.33 -2.05
N MET A 59 -8.07 12.45 -1.59
CA MET A 59 -7.07 11.79 -2.43
C MET A 59 -7.71 10.68 -3.26
N SER A 60 -8.58 9.87 -2.64
CA SER A 60 -9.32 8.81 -3.33
C SER A 60 -10.50 8.30 -2.51
N ALA A 61 -11.54 7.81 -3.18
CA ALA A 61 -12.58 6.98 -2.58
C ALA A 61 -12.27 5.48 -2.79
N ALA A 62 -12.60 4.66 -1.79
CA ALA A 62 -12.45 3.22 -1.83
C ALA A 62 -13.45 2.60 -2.83
N PRO A 63 -13.00 1.76 -3.78
CA PRO A 63 -13.89 1.08 -4.71
C PRO A 63 -14.97 0.26 -4.01
N GLY A 64 -16.22 0.47 -4.39
CA GLY A 64 -17.41 -0.13 -3.77
C GLY A 64 -17.73 0.38 -2.36
N GLY A 65 -16.99 1.36 -1.84
CA GLY A 65 -17.19 1.95 -0.52
C GLY A 65 -18.29 3.03 -0.49
N PRO A 66 -18.76 3.43 0.70
CA PRO A 66 -19.85 4.41 0.85
C PRO A 66 -19.61 5.74 0.12
N ALA A 67 -18.40 6.29 0.22
CA ALA A 67 -18.05 7.55 -0.43
C ALA A 67 -18.04 7.47 -1.96
N GLU A 68 -17.54 6.36 -2.54
CA GLU A 68 -17.57 6.16 -4.00
C GLU A 68 -19.02 5.99 -4.49
N LYS A 69 -19.86 5.23 -3.77
CA LYS A 69 -21.29 5.08 -4.08
C LYS A 69 -22.04 6.41 -4.05
N ALA A 70 -21.61 7.34 -3.21
CA ALA A 70 -22.15 8.71 -3.15
C ALA A 70 -21.52 9.68 -4.18
N GLY A 71 -20.64 9.16 -5.05
CA GLY A 71 -20.00 9.92 -6.12
C GLY A 71 -18.96 10.92 -5.62
N ILE A 72 -18.35 10.72 -4.45
CA ILE A 72 -17.21 11.53 -3.99
C ILE A 72 -15.97 11.09 -4.77
N MET A 73 -15.26 12.05 -5.36
CA MET A 73 -14.14 11.80 -6.27
C MET A 73 -12.82 12.40 -5.76
N SER A 74 -11.72 11.94 -6.35
CA SER A 74 -10.41 12.55 -6.11
C SER A 74 -10.42 14.02 -6.53
N GLY A 75 -9.86 14.89 -5.71
CA GLY A 75 -9.85 16.34 -5.92
C GLY A 75 -11.00 17.10 -5.24
N ASP A 76 -12.03 16.40 -4.76
CA ASP A 76 -13.05 16.99 -3.88
C ASP A 76 -12.40 17.52 -2.58
N VAL A 77 -13.02 18.51 -1.95
CA VAL A 77 -12.58 19.06 -0.66
C VAL A 77 -13.67 18.88 0.39
N ILE A 78 -13.33 18.24 1.50
CA ILE A 78 -14.17 18.13 2.69
C ILE A 78 -14.10 19.45 3.44
N LEU A 79 -15.20 20.20 3.45
CA LEU A 79 -15.33 21.48 4.16
C LEU A 79 -15.82 21.30 5.60
N ALA A 80 -16.64 20.28 5.86
CA ALA A 80 -17.12 19.94 7.19
C ALA A 80 -17.40 18.44 7.34
N ILE A 81 -17.25 17.95 8.57
CA ILE A 81 -17.61 16.60 9.00
C ILE A 81 -18.58 16.74 10.17
N ASP A 82 -19.80 16.26 9.97
CA ASP A 82 -20.97 16.60 10.77
C ASP A 82 -21.06 18.14 10.94
N ASP A 83 -21.27 18.63 12.16
CA ASP A 83 -21.34 20.07 12.44
C ASP A 83 -19.96 20.74 12.64
N THR A 84 -18.85 20.04 12.36
CA THR A 84 -17.49 20.53 12.61
C THR A 84 -16.79 20.92 11.31
N SER A 85 -16.32 22.17 11.23
CA SER A 85 -15.49 22.64 10.10
C SER A 85 -14.20 21.83 9.98
N ALA A 86 -13.85 21.48 8.74
CA ALA A 86 -12.63 20.76 8.38
C ALA A 86 -11.48 21.69 7.99
N GLN A 87 -11.67 23.02 8.03
CA GLN A 87 -10.71 24.01 7.56
C GLN A 87 -9.34 23.92 8.28
N ASP A 88 -9.38 23.79 9.61
CA ASP A 88 -8.20 23.67 10.48
C ASP A 88 -8.09 22.27 11.11
N MET A 89 -8.86 21.30 10.62
CA MET A 89 -8.91 19.96 11.19
C MET A 89 -7.64 19.19 10.82
N ASP A 90 -7.00 18.59 11.84
CA ASP A 90 -5.87 17.69 11.61
C ASP A 90 -6.33 16.41 10.89
N ILE A 91 -5.48 15.90 10.01
CA ILE A 91 -5.80 14.72 9.19
C ILE A 91 -6.13 13.47 10.03
N TYR A 92 -5.54 13.33 11.22
CA TYR A 92 -5.83 12.21 12.12
C TYR A 92 -7.18 12.37 12.79
N ASP A 93 -7.52 13.58 13.25
CA ASP A 93 -8.83 13.89 13.82
C ASP A 93 -9.95 13.64 12.80
N ALA A 94 -9.73 14.04 11.55
CA ALA A 94 -10.65 13.77 10.46
C ALA A 94 -10.79 12.27 10.19
N ALA A 95 -9.68 11.53 10.11
CA ALA A 95 -9.71 10.09 9.88
C ALA A 95 -10.49 9.35 10.98
N ASP A 96 -10.33 9.75 12.24
CA ASP A 96 -11.06 9.17 13.37
C ASP A 96 -12.56 9.48 13.30
N ARG A 97 -12.95 10.70 12.89
CA ARG A 97 -14.36 11.09 12.70
C ARG A 97 -15.04 10.38 11.52
N LEU A 98 -14.29 10.16 10.43
CA LEU A 98 -14.77 9.43 9.24
C LEU A 98 -14.98 7.93 9.53
N GLN A 99 -14.37 7.42 10.60
CA GLN A 99 -14.61 6.09 11.16
C GLN A 99 -15.68 6.12 12.24
N GLY A 100 -16.19 4.94 12.61
CA GLY A 100 -17.24 4.82 13.61
C GLY A 100 -17.98 3.49 13.50
N PRO A 101 -19.01 3.28 14.33
CA PRO A 101 -19.79 2.05 14.34
C PRO A 101 -20.43 1.76 12.98
N GLU A 102 -20.46 0.49 12.59
CA GLU A 102 -21.13 0.06 11.36
C GLU A 102 -22.61 0.43 11.39
N GLY A 103 -23.13 0.94 10.28
CA GLY A 103 -24.50 1.40 10.13
C GLY A 103 -24.77 2.82 10.66
N SER A 104 -23.83 3.43 11.40
CA SER A 104 -23.97 4.83 11.81
C SER A 104 -23.84 5.79 10.63
N SER A 105 -24.55 6.92 10.68
CA SER A 105 -24.47 7.96 9.66
C SER A 105 -23.43 9.02 9.99
N ILE A 106 -22.95 9.69 8.95
CA ILE A 106 -22.11 10.89 9.04
C ILE A 106 -22.53 11.86 7.94
N ASP A 107 -22.59 13.15 8.24
CA ASP A 107 -22.84 14.20 7.26
C ASP A 107 -21.51 14.79 6.79
N LEU A 108 -21.32 14.90 5.48
CA LEU A 108 -20.16 15.58 4.90
C LEU A 108 -20.62 16.75 4.04
N THR A 109 -20.00 17.91 4.26
CA THR A 109 -20.08 19.03 3.33
C THR A 109 -18.88 18.97 2.40
N ILE A 110 -19.12 18.73 1.11
CA ILE A 110 -18.11 18.51 0.08
C ILE A 110 -18.16 19.62 -0.97
N LEU A 111 -17.00 20.16 -1.33
CA LEU A 111 -16.79 21.01 -2.49
C LEU A 111 -16.26 20.16 -3.65
N SER A 112 -17.03 20.06 -4.74
CA SER A 112 -16.70 19.36 -5.97
C SER A 112 -16.57 20.38 -7.11
N GLY A 113 -15.35 20.79 -7.45
CA GLY A 113 -15.13 21.89 -8.38
C GLY A 113 -15.62 23.21 -7.80
N ALA A 114 -16.70 23.77 -8.36
CA ALA A 114 -17.34 25.00 -7.87
C ALA A 114 -18.61 24.74 -7.02
N ASP A 115 -19.11 23.50 -7.03
CA ASP A 115 -20.38 23.15 -6.40
C ASP A 115 -20.16 22.61 -4.98
N THR A 116 -20.92 23.13 -4.02
CA THR A 116 -20.95 22.60 -2.65
C THR A 116 -22.18 21.72 -2.48
N ARG A 117 -21.99 20.51 -1.95
CA ARG A 117 -23.08 19.56 -1.69
C ARG A 117 -22.96 18.91 -0.32
N HIS A 118 -24.11 18.62 0.27
CA HIS A 118 -24.24 17.83 1.49
C HIS A 118 -24.46 16.37 1.15
N VAL A 119 -23.71 15.48 1.80
CA VAL A 119 -23.76 14.05 1.54
C VAL A 119 -23.83 13.32 2.87
N VAL A 120 -24.95 12.65 3.13
CA VAL A 120 -25.08 11.74 4.26
C VAL A 120 -24.60 10.36 3.85
N LEU A 121 -23.58 9.86 4.52
CA LEU A 121 -23.01 8.54 4.29
C LEU A 121 -23.32 7.62 5.47
N LYS A 122 -23.57 6.35 5.17
CA LYS A 122 -23.57 5.30 6.19
C LYS A 122 -22.18 4.71 6.27
N ARG A 123 -21.63 4.61 7.49
CA ARG A 123 -20.38 3.90 7.74
C ARG A 123 -20.64 2.42 7.52
N GLU A 124 -19.95 1.83 6.56
CA GLU A 124 -20.06 0.41 6.25
C GLU A 124 -18.74 -0.25 6.58
N ARG A 125 -18.80 -1.54 6.90
CA ARG A 125 -17.61 -2.37 6.87
C ARG A 125 -17.29 -2.67 5.42
N TYR A 126 -16.23 -2.08 4.88
CA TYR A 126 -15.79 -2.35 3.51
C TYR A 126 -14.40 -2.99 3.52
N THR A 127 -14.21 -3.90 2.58
CA THR A 127 -12.93 -4.57 2.38
C THR A 127 -12.25 -3.88 1.21
N LEU A 128 -11.11 -3.24 1.48
CA LEU A 128 -10.24 -2.78 0.40
C LEU A 128 -9.67 -4.02 -0.28
N ASN A 129 -10.19 -4.37 -1.46
CA ASN A 129 -9.55 -5.39 -2.29
C ASN A 129 -8.21 -4.83 -2.76
N PRO A 130 -7.08 -5.36 -2.28
CA PRO A 130 -5.77 -4.80 -2.59
C PRO A 130 -5.30 -5.19 -4.00
N VAL A 131 -6.06 -6.04 -4.71
CA VAL A 131 -5.67 -6.60 -6.00
C VAL A 131 -6.64 -6.17 -7.10
N ARG A 132 -6.08 -5.57 -8.16
CA ARG A 132 -6.75 -5.43 -9.45
C ARG A 132 -6.07 -6.36 -10.45
N SER A 133 -6.83 -7.14 -11.19
CA SER A 133 -6.29 -8.05 -12.19
C SER A 133 -6.98 -7.90 -13.54
N ARG A 134 -6.21 -8.12 -14.61
CA ARG A 134 -6.72 -8.14 -15.99
C ARG A 134 -5.90 -9.08 -16.85
N MET A 135 -6.51 -9.58 -17.91
CA MET A 135 -5.81 -10.31 -18.96
C MET A 135 -5.31 -9.33 -20.02
N CYS A 136 -4.11 -9.58 -20.53
CA CYS A 136 -3.51 -8.85 -21.63
C CYS A 136 -3.09 -9.84 -22.71
N GLU A 137 -3.26 -9.48 -23.97
CA GLU A 137 -2.78 -10.24 -25.11
C GLU A 137 -1.49 -9.62 -25.63
N ILE A 138 -0.53 -10.45 -26.03
CA ILE A 138 0.71 -9.98 -26.66
C ILE A 138 0.45 -9.82 -28.17
N PRO A 139 0.45 -8.58 -28.70
CA PRO A 139 0.30 -8.37 -30.13
C PRO A 139 1.45 -9.04 -30.89
N GLY A 140 1.13 -9.82 -31.93
CA GLY A 140 2.14 -10.46 -32.78
C GLY A 140 2.76 -11.75 -32.23
N SER A 141 2.23 -12.32 -31.14
CA SER A 141 2.59 -13.70 -30.75
C SER A 141 1.81 -14.70 -31.61
N GLU A 142 2.50 -15.67 -32.23
CA GLU A 142 1.88 -16.71 -33.08
C GLU A 142 0.81 -17.52 -32.34
N ASP A 143 0.93 -17.63 -31.01
CA ASP A 143 0.06 -18.43 -30.15
C ASP A 143 -1.02 -17.63 -29.39
N SER A 144 -1.23 -16.34 -29.67
CA SER A 144 -2.15 -15.49 -28.88
C SER A 144 -1.85 -15.56 -27.36
N SER A 145 -0.57 -15.50 -27.00
CA SER A 145 -0.13 -15.72 -25.62
C SER A 145 -0.73 -14.69 -24.67
N LYS A 146 -1.49 -15.18 -23.68
CA LYS A 146 -2.19 -14.38 -22.68
C LYS A 146 -1.32 -14.17 -21.44
N ILE A 147 -1.18 -12.91 -21.03
CA ILE A 147 -0.50 -12.49 -19.81
C ILE A 147 -1.54 -12.08 -18.77
N GLY A 148 -1.34 -12.55 -17.55
CA GLY A 148 -2.09 -12.10 -16.38
C GLY A 148 -1.41 -10.93 -15.72
N TYR A 149 -2.03 -9.76 -15.79
CA TYR A 149 -1.56 -8.58 -15.07
C TYR A 149 -2.26 -8.50 -13.71
N ILE A 150 -1.47 -8.45 -12.63
CA ILE A 150 -1.92 -8.36 -11.24
C ILE A 150 -1.29 -7.13 -10.61
N LYS A 151 -2.09 -6.13 -10.27
CA LYS A 151 -1.65 -4.94 -9.54
C LYS A 151 -2.01 -5.08 -8.06
N LEU A 152 -0.99 -5.11 -7.21
CA LEU A 152 -1.14 -5.13 -5.76
C LEU A 152 -0.92 -3.71 -5.23
N THR A 153 -1.95 -3.08 -4.67
CA THR A 153 -1.92 -1.68 -4.24
C THR A 153 -1.53 -1.48 -2.77
N THR A 154 -1.69 -2.50 -1.93
CA THR A 154 -1.30 -2.45 -0.51
C THR A 154 -1.21 -3.88 0.07
N PHE A 155 -0.44 -4.05 1.14
CA PHE A 155 -0.35 -5.32 1.88
C PHE A 155 -1.28 -5.29 3.10
N ASN A 156 -2.56 -5.60 2.91
CA ASN A 156 -3.52 -5.78 4.02
C ASN A 156 -3.74 -7.27 4.29
N GLN A 157 -4.48 -7.62 5.36
CA GLN A 157 -4.73 -9.03 5.77
C GLN A 157 -5.37 -9.94 4.71
N ASN A 158 -5.95 -9.36 3.65
CA ASN A 158 -6.58 -10.11 2.56
C ASN A 158 -5.70 -10.18 1.31
N ALA A 159 -4.48 -9.60 1.33
CA ALA A 159 -3.65 -9.45 0.16
C ALA A 159 -3.20 -10.80 -0.40
N ALA A 160 -2.66 -11.69 0.42
CA ALA A 160 -2.27 -13.03 -0.03
C ALA A 160 -3.44 -13.80 -0.65
N GLY A 161 -4.60 -13.83 0.03
CA GLY A 161 -5.82 -14.46 -0.48
C GLY A 161 -6.28 -13.87 -1.82
N SER A 162 -6.27 -12.53 -1.93
CA SER A 162 -6.70 -11.82 -3.14
C SER A 162 -5.76 -12.07 -4.33
N VAL A 163 -4.44 -12.23 -4.08
CA VAL A 163 -3.48 -12.61 -5.13
C VAL A 163 -3.74 -14.04 -5.59
N LYS A 164 -3.96 -15.00 -4.67
CA LYS A 164 -4.29 -16.40 -5.03
C LYS A 164 -5.55 -16.48 -5.89
N GLU A 165 -6.60 -15.75 -5.52
CA GLU A 165 -7.85 -15.70 -6.28
C GLU A 165 -7.66 -15.05 -7.67
N ALA A 166 -6.85 -13.99 -7.78
CA ALA A 166 -6.53 -13.38 -9.07
C ALA A 166 -5.79 -14.36 -10.00
N ILE A 167 -4.80 -15.10 -9.48
CA ILE A 167 -4.07 -16.13 -10.24
C ILE A 167 -5.02 -17.20 -10.74
N LYS A 168 -5.90 -17.72 -9.86
CA LYS A 168 -6.89 -18.74 -10.21
C LYS A 168 -7.79 -18.30 -11.36
N LYS A 169 -8.41 -17.12 -11.26
CA LYS A 169 -9.28 -16.56 -12.32
C LYS A 169 -8.55 -16.33 -13.64
N LEU A 170 -7.29 -15.90 -13.58
CA LEU A 170 -6.48 -15.70 -14.79
C LEU A 170 -6.12 -17.04 -15.46
N ARG A 171 -5.83 -18.08 -14.68
CA ARG A 171 -5.59 -19.45 -15.19
C ARG A 171 -6.79 -20.05 -15.88
N GLU A 172 -8.00 -19.83 -15.35
CA GLU A 172 -9.26 -20.25 -16.00
C GLU A 172 -9.39 -19.67 -17.42
N ASN A 173 -8.70 -18.56 -17.71
CA ASN A 173 -8.65 -17.92 -19.02
C ASN A 173 -7.42 -18.30 -19.88
N ASN A 174 -6.72 -19.38 -19.53
CA ASN A 174 -5.50 -19.88 -20.19
C ASN A 174 -4.31 -18.91 -20.17
N VAL A 175 -4.20 -18.07 -19.13
CA VAL A 175 -2.98 -17.28 -18.89
C VAL A 175 -1.84 -18.21 -18.49
N LYS A 176 -0.66 -18.00 -19.11
CA LYS A 176 0.54 -18.80 -18.87
C LYS A 176 1.74 -18.01 -18.32
N ALA A 177 1.60 -16.70 -18.17
CA ALA A 177 2.64 -15.82 -17.64
C ALA A 177 2.02 -14.67 -16.85
N PHE A 178 2.72 -14.18 -15.83
CA PHE A 178 2.22 -13.15 -14.93
C PHE A 178 3.12 -11.91 -14.89
N VAL A 179 2.47 -10.75 -14.74
CA VAL A 179 3.10 -9.50 -14.35
C VAL A 179 2.52 -9.09 -13.00
N LEU A 180 3.38 -8.99 -11.99
CA LEU A 180 3.05 -8.45 -10.68
C LEU A 180 3.49 -6.99 -10.60
N ASP A 181 2.54 -6.07 -10.55
CA ASP A 181 2.81 -4.63 -10.48
C ASP A 181 2.77 -4.13 -9.03
N LEU A 182 3.93 -3.73 -8.52
CA LEU A 182 4.15 -3.15 -7.19
C LEU A 182 4.46 -1.64 -7.25
N ARG A 183 4.28 -0.99 -8.41
CA ARG A 183 4.52 0.45 -8.56
C ARG A 183 3.52 1.24 -7.71
N ASN A 184 4.03 2.26 -7.03
CA ASN A 184 3.29 3.11 -6.09
C ASN A 184 2.66 2.33 -4.91
N ASN A 185 3.22 1.18 -4.56
CA ASN A 185 2.82 0.42 -3.37
C ASN A 185 3.85 0.63 -2.25
N SER A 186 3.50 1.45 -1.27
CA SER A 186 4.34 1.78 -0.11
C SER A 186 4.47 0.65 0.92
N GLY A 187 3.89 -0.52 0.65
CA GLY A 187 3.93 -1.70 1.50
C GLY A 187 2.64 -1.90 2.31
N GLY A 188 2.82 -2.28 3.57
CA GLY A 188 1.74 -2.61 4.49
C GLY A 188 2.23 -3.66 5.50
N LEU A 189 1.39 -4.65 5.79
CA LEU A 189 1.70 -5.74 6.69
C LEU A 189 2.88 -6.58 6.18
N PHE A 190 3.94 -6.61 6.98
CA PHE A 190 5.12 -7.44 6.75
C PHE A 190 4.78 -8.94 6.56
N PRO A 191 3.92 -9.57 7.40
CA PRO A 191 3.55 -10.98 7.22
C PRO A 191 2.91 -11.27 5.86
N GLU A 192 2.12 -10.34 5.32
CA GLU A 192 1.50 -10.50 4.00
C GLU A 192 2.54 -10.48 2.87
N GLY A 193 3.63 -9.72 3.04
CA GLY A 193 4.77 -9.77 2.12
C GLY A 193 5.38 -11.16 2.02
N ILE A 194 5.56 -11.82 3.16
CA ILE A 194 6.08 -13.19 3.25
C ILE A 194 5.10 -14.18 2.61
N GLU A 195 3.82 -14.11 2.97
CA GLU A 195 2.81 -15.04 2.46
C GLU A 195 2.61 -14.89 0.95
N ILE A 196 2.68 -13.67 0.41
CA ILE A 196 2.65 -13.47 -1.04
C ILE A 196 3.92 -14.00 -1.71
N ALA A 197 5.10 -13.88 -1.09
CA ALA A 197 6.32 -14.46 -1.67
C ALA A 197 6.21 -16.00 -1.78
N LYS A 198 5.66 -16.66 -0.74
CA LYS A 198 5.41 -18.11 -0.75
C LYS A 198 4.45 -18.59 -1.83
N ILE A 199 3.53 -17.74 -2.32
CA ILE A 199 2.66 -18.08 -3.47
C ILE A 199 3.49 -18.44 -4.70
N TRP A 200 4.62 -17.77 -4.89
CA TRP A 200 5.46 -17.86 -6.08
C TRP A 200 6.71 -18.72 -5.90
N MET A 201 7.01 -19.22 -4.70
CA MET A 201 8.29 -19.86 -4.39
C MET A 201 8.11 -21.22 -3.71
N ASP A 202 8.71 -22.26 -4.28
CA ASP A 202 8.74 -23.61 -3.66
C ASP A 202 9.74 -23.72 -2.53
N LYS A 203 10.83 -22.95 -2.60
CA LYS A 203 11.88 -22.93 -1.59
C LYS A 203 12.69 -21.64 -1.68
N GLY A 204 13.43 -21.36 -0.62
CA GLY A 204 14.42 -20.28 -0.58
C GLY A 204 14.08 -19.21 0.45
N VAL A 205 15.09 -18.46 0.84
CA VAL A 205 14.95 -17.43 1.86
C VAL A 205 14.22 -16.23 1.28
N ILE A 206 13.20 -15.76 1.99
CA ILE A 206 12.42 -14.58 1.63
C ILE A 206 13.07 -13.34 2.23
N VAL A 207 13.39 -13.36 3.53
CA VAL A 207 13.97 -12.20 4.21
C VAL A 207 14.71 -12.58 5.50
N TYR A 208 15.78 -11.84 5.79
CA TYR A 208 16.47 -11.86 7.07
C TYR A 208 16.11 -10.63 7.90
N ILE A 209 15.80 -10.84 9.18
CA ILE A 209 15.70 -9.76 10.17
C ILE A 209 17.01 -9.73 10.96
N CYS A 210 17.68 -8.58 10.98
CA CYS A 210 18.97 -8.40 11.64
C CYS A 210 18.90 -7.38 12.78
N ASP A 211 19.74 -7.57 13.79
CA ASP A 211 20.08 -6.53 14.77
C ASP A 211 21.61 -6.34 14.84
N SER A 212 22.09 -5.47 15.72
CA SER A 212 23.53 -5.20 15.90
C SER A 212 24.38 -6.43 16.29
N ARG A 213 23.75 -7.55 16.66
CA ARG A 213 24.37 -8.80 17.07
C ARG A 213 24.29 -9.89 15.99
N GLY A 214 23.68 -9.60 14.84
CA GLY A 214 23.58 -10.51 13.69
C GLY A 214 22.15 -10.82 13.27
N VAL A 215 21.95 -11.94 12.57
CA VAL A 215 20.63 -12.39 12.12
C VAL A 215 19.81 -12.86 13.32
N ARG A 216 18.62 -12.29 13.46
CA ARG A 216 17.65 -12.60 14.51
C ARG A 216 16.61 -13.62 14.04
N ASP A 217 15.99 -13.36 12.89
CA ASP A 217 14.92 -14.19 12.33
C ASP A 217 15.14 -14.42 10.83
N ILE A 218 14.78 -15.61 10.36
CA ILE A 218 14.83 -16.01 8.94
C ILE A 218 13.43 -16.44 8.53
N TYR A 219 12.93 -15.85 7.45
CA TYR A 219 11.68 -16.29 6.82
C TYR A 219 12.01 -16.92 5.48
N GLU A 220 11.50 -18.13 5.25
CA GLU A 220 11.74 -18.89 4.03
C GLU A 220 10.45 -19.47 3.47
N ALA A 221 10.49 -19.80 2.18
CA ALA A 221 9.49 -20.61 1.52
C ALA A 221 9.82 -22.10 1.72
N ASP A 222 8.78 -22.88 2.02
CA ASP A 222 8.82 -24.33 2.24
C ASP A 222 7.94 -25.10 1.23
N GLY A 223 7.32 -24.39 0.29
CA GLY A 223 6.46 -24.93 -0.75
C GLY A 223 5.01 -25.21 -0.31
N ALA A 224 4.70 -25.14 0.99
CA ALA A 224 3.36 -25.48 1.49
C ALA A 224 2.27 -24.53 0.98
N SER A 225 2.64 -23.27 0.72
CA SER A 225 1.75 -22.21 0.22
C SER A 225 1.91 -21.92 -1.27
N THR A 226 2.74 -22.66 -2.01
CA THR A 226 2.97 -22.44 -3.44
C THR A 226 1.67 -22.59 -4.22
N VAL A 227 1.40 -21.61 -5.06
CA VAL A 227 0.30 -21.69 -6.05
C VAL A 227 0.84 -21.56 -7.47
N ALA A 228 1.85 -20.72 -7.71
CA ALA A 228 2.34 -20.36 -9.04
C ALA A 228 3.87 -20.26 -9.07
N ALA A 229 4.57 -21.36 -8.78
CA ALA A 229 6.05 -21.36 -8.83
C ALA A 229 6.64 -21.52 -10.24
N SER A 230 5.89 -22.07 -11.19
CA SER A 230 6.45 -22.47 -12.51
C SER A 230 6.23 -21.44 -13.61
N GLU A 231 5.15 -20.66 -13.57
CA GLU A 231 4.87 -19.70 -14.64
C GLU A 231 5.88 -18.54 -14.67
N PRO A 232 6.27 -18.05 -15.86
CA PRO A 232 7.08 -16.85 -15.99
C PRO A 232 6.48 -15.67 -15.23
N LEU A 233 7.31 -14.98 -14.45
CA LEU A 233 6.91 -13.86 -13.61
C LEU A 233 7.82 -12.66 -13.84
N VAL A 234 7.21 -11.53 -14.14
CA VAL A 234 7.86 -10.21 -14.12
C VAL A 234 7.28 -9.38 -12.98
N VAL A 235 8.14 -8.68 -12.24
CA VAL A 235 7.73 -7.76 -11.19
C VAL A 235 8.04 -6.33 -11.62
N LEU A 236 7.05 -5.44 -11.55
CA LEU A 236 7.22 -4.01 -11.86
C LEU A 236 7.38 -3.19 -10.58
N VAL A 237 8.40 -2.33 -10.54
CA VAL A 237 8.71 -1.48 -9.38
C VAL A 237 9.00 -0.04 -9.79
N ASN A 238 8.85 0.90 -8.86
CA ASN A 238 9.30 2.28 -9.03
C ASN A 238 9.66 2.92 -7.69
N LYS A 239 9.96 4.23 -7.68
CA LYS A 239 10.28 4.99 -6.47
C LYS A 239 9.20 4.96 -5.37
N GLY A 240 7.95 4.64 -5.71
CA GLY A 240 6.86 4.48 -4.76
C GLY A 240 6.73 3.07 -4.17
N THR A 241 7.55 2.12 -4.62
CA THR A 241 7.63 0.76 -4.07
C THR A 241 8.47 0.79 -2.79
N ALA A 242 7.88 0.42 -1.65
CA ALA A 242 8.56 0.48 -0.34
C ALA A 242 8.21 -0.69 0.60
N SER A 243 9.06 -0.95 1.61
CA SER A 243 8.77 -1.84 2.75
C SER A 243 8.41 -3.28 2.33
N ALA A 244 7.24 -3.82 2.70
CA ALA A 244 6.79 -5.17 2.31
C ALA A 244 6.85 -5.41 0.79
N SER A 245 6.65 -4.37 -0.03
CA SER A 245 6.82 -4.44 -1.49
C SER A 245 8.28 -4.69 -1.90
N GLU A 246 9.23 -4.07 -1.20
CA GLU A 246 10.67 -4.25 -1.45
C GLU A 246 11.14 -5.64 -1.01
N ILE A 247 10.62 -6.13 0.13
CA ILE A 247 10.86 -7.50 0.59
C ILE A 247 10.38 -8.52 -0.44
N LEU A 248 9.15 -8.37 -0.92
CA LEU A 248 8.60 -9.26 -1.94
C LEU A 248 9.40 -9.22 -3.25
N ALA A 249 9.70 -8.01 -3.76
CA ALA A 249 10.47 -7.86 -4.98
C ALA A 249 11.91 -8.41 -4.84
N GLY A 250 12.55 -8.16 -3.70
CA GLY A 250 13.88 -8.68 -3.36
C GLY A 250 13.89 -10.20 -3.29
N ALA A 251 13.00 -10.80 -2.49
CA ALA A 251 12.87 -12.25 -2.36
C ALA A 251 12.72 -12.93 -3.73
N LEU A 252 11.83 -12.42 -4.59
CA LEU A 252 11.59 -13.00 -5.91
C LEU A 252 12.80 -12.83 -6.85
N LYS A 253 13.52 -11.72 -6.74
CA LYS A 253 14.71 -11.45 -7.56
C LYS A 253 15.90 -12.30 -7.13
N ASP A 254 16.20 -12.31 -5.83
CA ASP A 254 17.40 -12.93 -5.27
C ASP A 254 17.32 -14.46 -5.38
N ASN A 255 16.12 -15.02 -5.30
CA ASN A 255 15.86 -16.44 -5.57
C ASN A 255 15.70 -16.76 -7.07
N LYS A 256 15.99 -15.82 -7.97
CA LYS A 256 15.86 -15.97 -9.44
C LYS A 256 14.46 -16.42 -9.89
N ARG A 257 13.44 -16.14 -9.07
CA ARG A 257 12.05 -16.50 -9.35
C ARG A 257 11.41 -15.55 -10.35
N ALA A 258 11.76 -14.26 -10.30
CA ALA A 258 11.20 -13.25 -11.18
C ALA A 258 12.27 -12.31 -11.73
N VAL A 259 11.98 -11.74 -12.90
CA VAL A 259 12.74 -10.59 -13.41
C VAL A 259 12.07 -9.31 -12.90
N VAL A 260 12.84 -8.44 -12.26
CA VAL A 260 12.36 -7.14 -11.77
C VAL A 260 12.67 -6.05 -12.80
N TYR A 261 11.65 -5.29 -13.21
CA TYR A 261 11.74 -4.18 -14.16
C TYR A 261 11.18 -2.89 -13.57
N GLY A 262 11.82 -1.76 -13.92
CA GLY A 262 11.34 -0.42 -13.55
C GLY A 262 12.45 0.48 -13.02
N GLU A 263 12.12 1.32 -12.05
CA GLU A 263 13.04 2.29 -11.43
C GLU A 263 13.50 1.80 -10.04
N PRO A 264 14.60 2.35 -9.49
CA PRO A 264 14.97 2.11 -8.09
C PRO A 264 13.80 2.35 -7.12
N THR A 265 13.68 1.48 -6.13
CA THR A 265 12.65 1.53 -5.08
C THR A 265 12.95 2.62 -4.04
N TYR A 266 12.05 2.81 -3.07
CA TYR A 266 12.17 3.87 -2.07
C TYR A 266 13.41 3.74 -1.16
N GLY A 267 13.76 2.52 -0.73
CA GLY A 267 14.92 2.25 0.12
C GLY A 267 14.63 2.27 1.62
N LYS A 268 13.44 1.85 2.09
CA LYS A 268 13.06 1.91 3.52
C LYS A 268 13.72 0.82 4.38
N GLY A 269 14.46 -0.11 3.79
CA GLY A 269 15.19 -1.17 4.52
C GLY A 269 16.28 -0.69 5.49
N GLN A 270 16.45 0.62 5.69
CA GLN A 270 17.42 1.25 6.60
C GLN A 270 16.80 1.83 7.90
N ASP A 271 15.59 1.38 8.30
CA ASP A 271 15.08 1.66 9.65
C ASP A 271 16.01 1.02 10.72
N PRO A 272 16.09 1.52 11.97
CA PRO A 272 17.09 1.10 12.97
C PRO A 272 17.05 -0.39 13.37
N VAL A 273 16.03 -1.13 12.91
CA VAL A 273 15.93 -2.59 12.97
C VAL A 273 16.11 -3.08 11.54
N GLY A 274 17.36 -3.27 11.12
CA GLY A 274 17.74 -3.44 9.72
C GLY A 274 17.21 -4.73 9.09
N VAL A 275 16.66 -4.62 7.89
CA VAL A 275 16.41 -5.76 7.00
C VAL A 275 17.70 -5.99 6.22
N CYS A 276 18.29 -7.19 6.34
CA CYS A 276 19.41 -7.60 5.50
C CYS A 276 18.84 -8.31 4.26
N THR A 277 19.17 -7.82 3.06
CA THR A 277 18.84 -8.52 1.81
C THR A 277 19.68 -9.79 1.68
N VAL A 278 19.16 -10.77 0.93
CA VAL A 278 19.79 -12.08 0.67
C VAL A 278 21.01 -11.95 -0.23
#